data_AF-A0A8S3DU82-F1
#
_entry.id   AF-A0A8S3DU82-F1
#
_cell.length_a   1.000
_cell.length_b   1.000
_cell.length_c   1.000
_cell.angle_alpha   90.00
_cell.angle_beta   90.00
_cell.angle_gamma   90.00
#
_symmetry.space_group_name_H-M   'P 1'
#
loop_
_entity.id
_entity.type
_entity.pdbx_description
1 polymer ?
#
loop_
_entity_poly.entity_id
_entity_poly.type
_entity_poly.pdbx_seq_one_letter_code
_entity_poly.pdbx_strand_id
1 'polypeptide(L)'
;DRCYIVQPQNPNPPPKLSVWQERVWLAIMIAPALMIQALWHHMVPENSYFHTWHPIVTFIFYHIAFIVFTLNLIAHLTYYMGVYGTFDEHNRPRDYVADKDVYPLIRSVILYTIARTACGLILGGYNRYAPPLLGHTISWAFPIKIGLWLIALDFFFYAYHRAVHTFPFLWKYHSKHHSTKHPTPIQSILAGDIQEIIEIVLIPLGASLVMPLSAHEFWIAQCVLMYVEGMGHSGTRVYWTHPIIGEVLRPFKMEITIEDHDLHHRLGKSGKNYGKQSRIFDRIFNTISERIEGIEK
;
A
#
# COMPACT_ATOMS: atom_id res chain seq x y z
N ASP A 1 -13.01 3.02 18.93
CA ASP A 1 -13.66 1.95 19.70
C ASP A 1 -14.74 1.18 18.96
N ARG A 2 -15.61 1.83 18.16
CA ARG A 2 -16.70 1.15 17.41
C ARG A 2 -16.27 -0.12 16.68
N CYS A 3 -15.14 -0.09 15.97
CA CYS A 3 -14.66 -1.23 15.16
C CYS A 3 -14.15 -2.42 16.00
N TYR A 4 -13.97 -2.25 17.31
CA TYR A 4 -13.44 -3.28 18.22
C TYR A 4 -14.53 -3.96 19.08
N ILE A 5 -15.78 -3.63 18.84
CA ILE A 5 -16.94 -4.27 19.46
C ILE A 5 -17.91 -4.74 18.36
N VAL A 6 -18.64 -5.83 18.61
CA VAL A 6 -19.64 -6.34 17.68
C VAL A 6 -20.73 -5.28 17.45
N GLN A 7 -21.05 -5.03 16.19
CA GLN A 7 -22.09 -4.08 15.79
C GLN A 7 -23.36 -4.81 15.35
N PRO A 8 -24.54 -4.18 15.41
CA PRO A 8 -25.73 -4.73 14.75
C PRO A 8 -25.50 -4.87 13.23
N GLN A 9 -26.10 -5.89 12.62
CA GLN A 9 -26.00 -6.08 11.17
C GLN A 9 -26.55 -4.87 10.42
N ASN A 10 -25.74 -4.27 9.54
CA ASN A 10 -26.17 -3.19 8.67
C ASN A 10 -26.86 -3.77 7.43
N PRO A 11 -28.19 -3.61 7.25
CA PRO A 11 -28.92 -4.21 6.14
C PRO A 11 -28.64 -3.49 4.81
N ASN A 12 -28.07 -2.29 4.84
CA ASN A 12 -27.82 -1.50 3.64
C ASN A 12 -26.58 -2.02 2.89
N PRO A 13 -26.57 -1.99 1.55
CA PRO A 13 -25.37 -2.29 0.78
C PRO A 13 -24.23 -1.32 1.15
N PRO A 14 -22.96 -1.77 1.10
CA PRO A 14 -21.82 -0.88 1.29
C PRO A 14 -21.88 0.30 0.30
N PRO A 15 -21.62 1.53 0.73
CA PRO A 15 -21.53 2.65 -0.19
C PRO A 15 -20.32 2.49 -1.11
N LYS A 16 -20.35 3.18 -2.25
CA LYS A 16 -19.23 3.27 -3.19
C LYS A 16 -18.46 4.56 -2.97
N LEU A 17 -17.15 4.45 -2.72
CA LEU A 17 -16.31 5.63 -2.59
C LEU A 17 -15.79 6.10 -3.95
N SER A 18 -15.79 7.42 -4.15
CA SER A 18 -15.24 8.01 -5.37
C SER A 18 -13.73 7.97 -5.33
N VAL A 19 -13.11 7.30 -6.30
CA VAL A 19 -11.64 7.30 -6.44
C VAL A 19 -11.07 8.69 -6.71
N TRP A 20 -11.87 9.65 -7.17
CA TRP A 20 -11.43 11.04 -7.37
C TRP A 20 -11.12 11.76 -6.07
N GLN A 21 -11.92 11.54 -5.03
CA GLN A 21 -11.67 12.09 -3.69
C GLN A 21 -10.32 11.59 -3.16
N GLU A 22 -10.06 10.31 -3.38
CA GLU A 22 -8.82 9.65 -2.96
C GLU A 22 -7.60 10.07 -3.78
N ARG A 23 -7.76 10.31 -5.08
CA ARG A 23 -6.70 10.90 -5.93
C ARG A 23 -6.34 12.32 -5.47
N VAL A 24 -7.32 13.13 -5.09
CA VAL A 24 -7.08 14.47 -4.54
C VAL A 24 -6.37 14.38 -3.20
N TRP A 25 -6.80 13.49 -2.31
CA TRP A 25 -6.14 13.25 -1.03
C TRP A 25 -4.68 12.83 -1.22
N LEU A 26 -4.41 11.87 -2.12
CA LEU A 26 -3.05 11.45 -2.46
C LEU A 26 -2.22 12.60 -3.04
N ALA A 27 -2.78 13.42 -3.92
CA ALA A 27 -2.08 14.58 -4.47
C ALA A 27 -1.68 15.58 -3.36
N ILE A 28 -2.59 15.88 -2.44
CA ILE A 28 -2.34 16.78 -1.30
C ILE A 28 -1.25 16.22 -0.38
N MET A 29 -1.22 14.90 -0.17
CA MET A 29 -0.28 14.28 0.77
C MET A 29 1.10 13.97 0.14
N ILE A 30 1.18 13.74 -1.18
CA ILE A 30 2.42 13.36 -1.87
C ILE A 30 3.15 14.59 -2.44
N ALA A 31 2.42 15.54 -3.04
CA ALA A 31 3.00 16.67 -3.76
C ALA A 31 3.88 17.60 -2.89
N PRO A 32 3.55 17.91 -1.63
CA PRO A 32 4.33 18.87 -0.84
C PRO A 32 5.81 18.50 -0.70
N ALA A 33 6.13 17.22 -0.48
CA ALA A 33 7.52 16.78 -0.36
C ALA A 33 8.33 17.06 -1.63
N LEU A 34 7.76 16.72 -2.80
CA LEU A 34 8.37 16.99 -4.10
C LEU A 34 8.49 18.50 -4.36
N MET A 35 7.42 19.26 -4.08
CA MET A 35 7.40 20.70 -4.28
C MET A 35 8.43 21.43 -3.43
N ILE A 36 8.62 21.03 -2.16
CA ILE A 36 9.62 21.64 -1.28
C ILE A 36 11.03 21.47 -1.87
N GLN A 37 11.39 20.27 -2.33
CA GLN A 37 12.70 20.06 -2.96
C GLN A 37 12.81 20.81 -4.30
N ALA A 38 11.76 20.84 -5.12
CA ALA A 38 11.75 21.58 -6.38
C ALA A 38 11.93 23.09 -6.16
N LEU A 39 11.18 23.66 -5.21
CA LEU A 39 11.27 25.06 -4.83
C LEU A 39 12.63 25.39 -4.24
N TRP A 40 13.22 24.50 -3.44
CA TRP A 40 14.58 24.68 -2.95
C TRP A 40 15.58 24.84 -4.10
N HIS A 41 15.56 23.93 -5.07
CA HIS A 41 16.43 24.03 -6.24
C HIS A 41 16.21 25.30 -7.05
N HIS A 42 14.98 25.80 -7.10
CA HIS A 42 14.66 27.05 -7.81
C HIS A 42 15.12 28.30 -7.05
N MET A 43 14.95 28.32 -5.72
CA MET A 43 15.18 29.50 -4.89
C MET A 43 16.62 29.65 -4.41
N VAL A 44 17.36 28.54 -4.25
CA VAL A 44 18.75 28.58 -3.80
C VAL A 44 19.67 28.79 -5.00
N PRO A 45 20.53 29.83 -5.00
CA PRO A 45 21.42 30.12 -6.13
C PRO A 45 22.32 28.94 -6.51
N GLU A 46 22.54 28.72 -7.81
CA GLU A 46 23.33 27.59 -8.34
C GLU A 46 24.78 27.55 -7.83
N ASN A 47 25.35 28.72 -7.49
CA ASN A 47 26.69 28.84 -6.93
C ASN A 47 26.76 28.54 -5.42
N SER A 48 25.62 28.31 -4.76
CA SER A 48 25.57 27.95 -3.34
C SER A 48 25.93 26.47 -3.15
N TYR A 49 26.74 26.18 -2.12
CA TYR A 49 26.99 24.81 -1.67
C TYR A 49 25.71 24.02 -1.39
N PHE A 50 24.65 24.73 -0.97
CA PHE A 50 23.37 24.14 -0.60
C PHE A 50 22.38 24.03 -1.77
N HIS A 51 22.73 24.43 -3.00
CA HIS A 51 21.81 24.39 -4.15
C HIS A 51 21.22 22.99 -4.38
N THR A 52 22.05 21.95 -4.24
CA THR A 52 21.65 20.56 -4.47
C THR A 52 21.60 19.77 -3.17
N TRP A 53 20.64 18.85 -3.05
CA TRP A 53 20.50 18.03 -1.85
C TRP A 53 21.39 16.79 -1.88
N HIS A 54 22.32 16.72 -0.92
CA HIS A 54 23.12 15.52 -0.69
C HIS A 54 22.20 14.30 -0.40
N PRO A 55 22.52 13.08 -0.87
CA PRO A 55 21.65 11.91 -0.69
C PRO A 55 21.22 11.64 0.76
N ILE A 56 22.07 11.93 1.75
CA ILE A 56 21.71 11.80 3.18
C ILE A 56 20.62 12.81 3.58
N VAL A 57 20.71 14.06 3.13
CA VAL A 57 19.70 15.10 3.41
C VAL A 57 18.38 14.71 2.73
N THR A 58 18.45 14.25 1.49
CA THR A 58 17.30 13.73 0.74
C THR A 58 16.65 12.57 1.47
N PHE A 59 17.44 11.58 1.92
CA PHE A 59 16.93 10.44 2.68
C PHE A 59 16.19 10.90 3.94
N ILE A 60 16.81 11.75 4.77
CA ILE A 60 16.19 12.22 6.01
C ILE A 60 14.88 12.97 5.71
N PHE A 61 14.89 13.87 4.73
CA PHE A 61 13.71 14.64 4.36
C PHE A 61 12.56 13.75 3.87
N TYR A 62 12.82 12.88 2.88
CA TYR A 62 11.79 12.00 2.34
C TYR A 62 11.34 10.94 3.35
N HIS A 63 12.21 10.50 4.25
CA HIS A 63 11.83 9.59 5.32
C HIS A 63 10.86 10.26 6.31
N ILE A 64 11.13 11.50 6.73
CA ILE A 64 10.21 12.28 7.56
C ILE A 64 8.88 12.49 6.83
N ALA A 65 8.93 12.88 5.55
CA ALA A 65 7.72 13.03 4.74
C ALA A 65 6.93 11.71 4.64
N PHE A 66 7.62 10.56 4.55
CA PHE A 66 6.97 9.24 4.47
C PHE A 66 6.27 8.88 5.78
N ILE A 67 6.89 9.21 6.91
CA ILE A 67 6.27 9.04 8.23
C ILE A 67 5.03 9.93 8.34
N VAL A 68 5.12 11.21 7.98
CA VAL A 68 3.98 12.12 7.99
C VAL A 68 2.85 11.61 7.09
N PHE A 69 3.18 11.18 5.87
CA PHE A 69 2.22 10.54 4.95
C PHE A 69 1.54 9.33 5.60
N THR A 70 2.33 8.44 6.21
CA THR A 70 1.83 7.21 6.85
C THR A 70 0.90 7.52 8.02
N LEU A 71 1.24 8.48 8.89
CA LEU A 71 0.39 8.88 10.00
C LEU A 71 -0.96 9.44 9.50
N ASN A 72 -0.93 10.28 8.47
CA ASN A 72 -2.15 10.81 7.84
C ASN A 72 -2.97 9.70 7.17
N LEU A 73 -2.33 8.74 6.51
CA LEU A 73 -2.99 7.57 5.93
C LEU A 73 -3.72 6.74 6.98
N ILE A 74 -3.06 6.42 8.09
CA ILE A 74 -3.68 5.66 9.18
C ILE A 74 -4.89 6.42 9.75
N ALA A 75 -4.77 7.73 9.96
CA ALA A 75 -5.88 8.56 10.42
C ALA A 75 -7.04 8.58 9.41
N HIS A 76 -6.74 8.73 8.12
CA HIS A 76 -7.72 8.74 7.02
C HIS A 76 -8.50 7.43 6.93
N LEU A 77 -7.79 6.28 6.96
CA LEU A 77 -8.43 4.97 6.93
C LEU A 77 -9.24 4.70 8.20
N THR A 78 -8.71 5.05 9.37
CA THR A 78 -9.41 4.88 10.65
C THR A 78 -10.67 5.73 10.72
N TYR A 79 -10.65 6.94 10.17
CA TYR A 79 -11.84 7.78 10.04
C TYR A 79 -12.93 7.06 9.25
N TYR A 80 -12.60 6.51 8.08
CA TYR A 80 -13.58 5.80 7.26
C TYR A 80 -14.09 4.50 7.88
N MET A 81 -13.24 3.77 8.61
CA MET A 81 -13.68 2.62 9.42
C MET A 81 -14.72 3.05 10.47
N GLY A 82 -14.55 4.21 11.10
CA GLY A 82 -15.51 4.76 12.07
C GLY A 82 -16.83 5.19 11.45
N VAL A 83 -16.77 5.84 10.28
CA VAL A 83 -17.95 6.35 9.56
C VAL A 83 -18.78 5.22 8.95
N TYR A 84 -18.14 4.33 8.18
CA TYR A 84 -18.84 3.31 7.40
C TYR A 84 -18.95 1.95 8.10
N GLY A 85 -18.21 1.75 9.19
CA GLY A 85 -18.07 0.43 9.81
C GLY A 85 -17.07 -0.44 9.05
N THR A 86 -17.00 -1.71 9.43
CA THR A 86 -16.13 -2.72 8.81
C THR A 86 -16.94 -3.92 8.31
N PHE A 87 -16.45 -4.62 7.30
CA PHE A 87 -17.07 -5.87 6.81
C PHE A 87 -17.21 -6.87 7.96
N ASP A 88 -18.22 -7.73 7.97
CA ASP A 88 -18.40 -8.78 8.99
C ASP A 88 -18.53 -8.30 10.46
N GLU A 89 -18.74 -6.99 10.70
CA GLU A 89 -18.72 -6.40 12.05
C GLU A 89 -19.83 -6.91 12.99
N HIS A 90 -20.84 -7.59 12.45
CA HIS A 90 -21.92 -8.23 13.20
C HIS A 90 -21.57 -9.61 13.75
N ASN A 91 -20.58 -10.28 13.17
CA ASN A 91 -20.10 -11.57 13.64
C ASN A 91 -18.85 -11.41 14.51
N ARG A 92 -17.92 -10.54 14.09
CA ARG A 92 -16.65 -10.35 14.80
C ARG A 92 -16.09 -8.93 14.61
N PRO A 93 -15.58 -8.29 15.68
CA PRO A 93 -14.91 -7.00 15.56
C PRO A 93 -13.51 -7.12 14.93
N ARG A 94 -12.90 -5.96 14.63
CA ARG A 94 -11.47 -5.87 14.30
C ARG A 94 -10.60 -6.39 15.45
N ASP A 95 -9.46 -6.95 15.09
CA ASP A 95 -8.52 -7.54 16.03
C ASP A 95 -7.62 -6.47 16.67
N TYR A 96 -7.41 -6.57 17.98
CA TYR A 96 -6.37 -5.81 18.66
C TYR A 96 -4.97 -6.35 18.33
N VAL A 97 -3.97 -5.49 18.47
CA VAL A 97 -2.57 -5.94 18.51
C VAL A 97 -2.35 -6.62 19.85
N ALA A 98 -1.93 -7.89 19.85
CA ALA A 98 -1.61 -8.60 21.08
C ALA A 98 -0.37 -7.98 21.75
N ASP A 99 -0.31 -7.96 23.08
CA ASP A 99 0.78 -7.34 23.85
C ASP A 99 2.17 -7.83 23.41
N LYS A 100 2.30 -9.13 23.16
CA LYS A 100 3.55 -9.76 22.69
C LYS A 100 4.01 -9.26 21.31
N ASP A 101 3.08 -8.74 20.51
CA ASP A 101 3.29 -8.32 19.12
C ASP A 101 3.50 -6.80 19.01
N VAL A 102 3.29 -6.02 20.08
CA VAL A 102 3.48 -4.55 20.09
C VAL A 102 4.93 -4.16 19.74
N TYR A 103 5.92 -4.71 20.44
CA TYR A 103 7.34 -4.40 20.17
C TYR A 103 7.81 -4.87 18.79
N PRO A 104 7.52 -6.12 18.37
CA PRO A 104 7.79 -6.56 17.01
C PRO A 104 7.17 -5.62 15.97
N LEU A 105 5.92 -5.20 16.16
CA LEU A 105 5.24 -4.29 15.24
C LEU A 105 5.94 -2.93 15.15
N ILE A 106 6.30 -2.31 16.27
CA ILE A 106 7.03 -1.03 16.29
C ILE A 106 8.36 -1.16 15.53
N ARG A 107 9.13 -2.23 15.78
CA ARG A 107 10.38 -2.50 15.07
C ARG A 107 10.13 -2.62 13.56
N SER A 108 9.13 -3.40 13.16
CA SER A 108 8.77 -3.61 11.75
C SER A 108 8.35 -2.30 11.07
N VAL A 109 7.58 -1.43 11.74
CA VAL A 109 7.21 -0.11 11.21
C VAL A 109 8.44 0.77 10.96
N ILE A 110 9.39 0.82 11.90
CA ILE A 110 10.63 1.61 11.76
C ILE A 110 11.48 1.07 10.61
N LEU A 111 11.74 -0.24 10.59
CA LEU A 111 12.54 -0.86 9.53
C LEU A 111 11.87 -0.71 8.16
N TYR A 112 10.56 -0.89 8.10
CA TYR A 112 9.77 -0.73 6.88
C TYR A 112 9.91 0.66 6.28
N THR A 113 9.70 1.70 7.09
CA THR A 113 9.76 3.08 6.62
C THR A 113 11.18 3.47 6.17
N ILE A 114 12.22 3.01 6.88
CA ILE A 114 13.63 3.23 6.48
C ILE A 114 13.93 2.51 5.16
N ALA A 115 13.61 1.23 5.08
CA ALA A 115 13.90 0.39 3.92
C ALA A 115 13.16 0.89 2.67
N ARG A 116 11.87 1.25 2.78
CA ARG A 116 11.09 1.78 1.66
C ARG A 116 11.66 3.09 1.11
N THR A 117 12.06 4.01 2.00
CA THR A 117 12.70 5.27 1.57
C THR A 117 14.07 5.01 0.92
N ALA A 118 14.91 4.17 1.53
CA ALA A 118 16.22 3.84 1.00
C ALA A 118 16.13 3.12 -0.36
N CYS A 119 15.29 2.10 -0.48
CA CYS A 119 15.04 1.38 -1.73
C CYS A 119 14.57 2.32 -2.83
N GLY A 120 13.67 3.27 -2.55
CA GLY A 120 13.21 4.23 -3.56
C GLY A 120 14.33 5.12 -4.09
N LEU A 121 15.20 5.63 -3.21
CA LEU A 121 16.34 6.46 -3.63
C LEU A 121 17.42 5.67 -4.37
N ILE A 122 17.70 4.43 -3.93
CA ILE A 122 18.72 3.56 -4.53
C ILE A 122 18.27 3.02 -5.88
N LEU A 123 17.11 2.34 -5.93
CA LEU A 123 16.59 1.73 -7.15
C LEU A 123 16.19 2.79 -8.18
N GLY A 124 15.72 3.95 -7.71
CA GLY A 124 15.38 5.07 -8.56
C GLY A 124 16.58 5.93 -9.00
N GLY A 125 17.80 5.56 -8.60
CA GLY A 125 19.02 6.24 -9.02
C GLY A 125 19.04 7.72 -8.68
N TYR A 126 18.78 8.07 -7.42
CA TYR A 126 18.70 9.47 -7.00
C TYR A 126 19.93 10.27 -7.42
N ASN A 127 19.70 11.34 -8.19
CA ASN A 127 20.72 12.26 -8.66
C ASN A 127 20.47 13.66 -8.08
N ARG A 128 21.41 14.15 -7.25
CA ARG A 128 21.30 15.45 -6.59
C ARG A 128 21.23 16.65 -7.54
N TYR A 129 21.64 16.49 -8.79
CA TYR A 129 21.60 17.54 -9.81
C TYR A 129 20.29 17.55 -10.62
N ALA A 130 19.40 16.59 -10.37
CA ALA A 130 18.14 16.44 -11.09
C ALA A 130 16.95 16.62 -10.11
N PRO A 131 16.42 17.83 -9.96
CA PRO A 131 15.30 18.08 -9.04
C PRO A 131 14.00 17.38 -9.47
N PRO A 132 13.02 17.23 -8.57
CA PRO A 132 11.68 16.75 -8.90
C PRO A 132 10.97 17.75 -9.82
N LEU A 133 10.89 17.42 -11.11
CA LEU A 133 10.22 18.25 -12.12
C LEU A 133 9.47 17.36 -13.11
N LEU A 134 8.24 17.76 -13.42
CA LEU A 134 7.41 17.09 -14.42
C LEU A 134 8.00 17.29 -15.82
N GLY A 135 8.10 16.21 -16.58
CA GLY A 135 8.81 16.16 -17.86
C GLY A 135 10.32 15.89 -17.74
N HIS A 136 10.89 15.87 -16.54
CA HIS A 136 12.30 15.57 -16.31
C HIS A 136 12.44 14.31 -15.44
N THR A 137 12.59 14.45 -14.13
CA THR A 137 12.67 13.31 -13.22
C THR A 137 11.31 12.67 -12.96
N ILE A 138 10.21 13.38 -13.18
CA ILE A 138 8.85 12.82 -13.12
C ILE A 138 8.31 12.83 -14.55
N SER A 139 8.09 11.67 -15.16
CA SER A 139 7.58 11.61 -16.53
C SER A 139 6.17 12.21 -16.64
N TRP A 140 5.80 12.81 -17.79
CA TRP A 140 4.40 13.13 -18.08
C TRP A 140 3.48 11.90 -18.05
N ALA A 141 4.05 10.72 -18.31
CA ALA A 141 3.37 9.44 -18.24
C ALA A 141 3.53 8.75 -16.87
N PHE A 142 3.94 9.47 -15.81
CA PHE A 142 4.17 8.86 -14.50
C PHE A 142 2.98 8.04 -13.97
N PRO A 143 1.69 8.40 -14.18
CA PRO A 143 0.59 7.57 -13.68
C PRO A 143 0.56 6.19 -14.36
N ILE A 144 0.89 6.13 -15.65
CA ILE A 144 0.97 4.88 -16.42
C ILE A 144 2.18 4.07 -15.96
N LYS A 145 3.35 4.71 -15.83
CA LYS A 145 4.58 4.05 -15.33
C LYS A 145 4.37 3.44 -13.95
N ILE A 146 3.79 4.19 -13.02
CA ILE A 146 3.48 3.72 -11.68
C ILE A 146 2.44 2.60 -11.73
N GLY A 147 1.39 2.72 -12.55
CA GLY A 147 0.40 1.64 -12.73
C GLY A 147 1.04 0.34 -13.23
N LEU A 148 1.92 0.41 -14.23
CA LEU A 148 2.66 -0.75 -14.74
C LEU A 148 3.63 -1.32 -13.71
N TRP A 149 4.33 -0.46 -12.95
CA TRP A 149 5.19 -0.91 -11.87
C TRP A 149 4.41 -1.61 -10.75
N LEU A 150 3.23 -1.09 -10.39
CA LEU A 150 2.35 -1.72 -9.40
C LEU A 150 1.82 -3.07 -9.89
N ILE A 151 1.49 -3.21 -11.17
CA ILE A 151 1.12 -4.50 -11.77
C ILE A 151 2.31 -5.48 -11.76
N ALA A 152 3.52 -5.01 -12.09
CA ALA A 152 4.73 -5.84 -12.01
C ALA A 152 5.03 -6.27 -10.57
N LEU A 153 4.89 -5.36 -9.61
CA LEU A 153 5.00 -5.65 -8.18
C LEU A 153 3.97 -6.70 -7.75
N ASP A 154 2.73 -6.55 -8.20
CA ASP A 154 1.63 -7.46 -7.89
C ASP A 154 1.87 -8.86 -8.45
N PHE A 155 2.58 -9.00 -9.57
CA PHE A 155 2.98 -10.30 -10.10
C PHE A 155 3.93 -11.04 -9.15
N PHE A 156 5.02 -10.38 -8.73
CA PHE A 156 6.00 -10.97 -7.82
C PHE A 156 5.38 -11.26 -6.45
N PHE A 157 4.53 -10.35 -5.96
CA PHE A 157 3.77 -10.57 -4.73
C PHE A 157 2.82 -11.75 -4.87
N TYR A 158 1.99 -11.81 -5.91
CA TYR A 158 1.06 -12.90 -6.17
C TYR A 158 1.77 -14.26 -6.21
N ALA A 159 2.90 -14.36 -6.91
CA ALA A 159 3.66 -15.59 -7.01
C ALA A 159 4.17 -16.08 -5.64
N TYR A 160 4.78 -15.17 -4.86
CA TYR A 160 5.21 -15.46 -3.49
C TYR A 160 4.03 -15.84 -2.59
N HIS A 161 2.99 -15.02 -2.62
CA HIS A 161 1.85 -15.12 -1.73
C HIS A 161 1.06 -16.40 -1.97
N ARG A 162 0.77 -16.74 -3.23
CA ARG A 162 0.16 -18.03 -3.56
C ARG A 162 1.04 -19.20 -3.13
N ALA A 163 2.36 -19.12 -3.30
CA ALA A 163 3.26 -20.20 -2.89
C ALA A 163 3.22 -20.46 -1.38
N VAL A 164 3.25 -19.42 -0.55
CA VAL A 164 3.19 -19.58 0.92
C VAL A 164 1.84 -20.12 1.41
N HIS A 165 0.74 -19.89 0.69
CA HIS A 165 -0.55 -20.51 0.95
C HIS A 165 -0.65 -21.95 0.47
N THR A 166 -0.05 -22.25 -0.68
CA THR A 166 -0.17 -23.57 -1.34
C THR A 166 0.71 -24.62 -0.67
N PHE A 167 1.97 -24.28 -0.37
CA PHE A 167 2.94 -25.25 0.13
C PHE A 167 3.01 -25.24 1.68
N PRO A 168 2.67 -26.36 2.36
CA PRO A 168 2.59 -26.39 3.83
C PRO A 168 3.86 -25.96 4.56
N PHE A 169 5.04 -26.25 4.01
CA PHE A 169 6.32 -25.89 4.63
C PHE A 169 6.67 -24.40 4.52
N LEU A 170 6.05 -23.67 3.57
CA LEU A 170 6.21 -22.23 3.40
C LEU A 170 5.23 -21.42 4.26
N TRP A 171 4.09 -22.01 4.65
CA TRP A 171 3.05 -21.34 5.44
C TRP A 171 3.57 -20.67 6.71
N LYS A 172 4.58 -21.26 7.36
CA LYS A 172 5.22 -20.70 8.57
C LYS A 172 5.75 -19.27 8.39
N TYR A 173 6.09 -18.86 7.16
CA TYR A 173 6.57 -17.52 6.86
C TYR A 173 5.44 -16.49 6.76
N HIS A 174 4.21 -16.94 6.54
CA HIS A 174 3.04 -16.07 6.34
C HIS A 174 1.96 -16.22 7.41
N SER A 175 2.02 -17.28 8.22
CA SER A 175 1.04 -17.57 9.26
C SER A 175 0.97 -16.49 10.34
N LYS A 176 2.08 -15.77 10.61
CA LYS A 176 2.09 -14.65 11.56
C LYS A 176 1.25 -13.48 11.04
N HIS A 177 1.36 -13.16 9.76
CA HIS A 177 0.53 -12.15 9.10
C HIS A 177 -0.96 -12.51 9.19
N HIS A 178 -1.29 -13.78 8.97
CA HIS A 178 -2.65 -14.31 9.12
C HIS A 178 -3.10 -14.63 10.55
N SER A 179 -2.29 -14.34 11.55
CA SER A 179 -2.72 -14.45 12.95
C SER A 179 -3.85 -13.46 13.26
N THR A 180 -3.86 -12.34 12.54
CA THR A 180 -4.93 -11.36 12.51
C THR A 180 -5.92 -11.71 11.40
N LYS A 181 -7.17 -12.01 11.77
CA LYS A 181 -8.25 -12.40 10.85
C LYS A 181 -9.09 -11.21 10.41
N HIS A 182 -9.22 -10.22 11.28
CA HIS A 182 -9.87 -8.96 11.00
C HIS A 182 -8.88 -7.83 11.29
N PRO A 183 -7.86 -7.66 10.44
CA PRO A 183 -6.83 -6.67 10.68
C PRO A 183 -7.38 -5.26 10.62
N THR A 184 -6.53 -4.34 11.10
CA THR A 184 -6.61 -2.90 10.91
C THR A 184 -5.40 -2.44 10.10
N PRO A 185 -5.39 -1.20 9.57
CA PRO A 185 -4.30 -0.73 8.71
C PRO A 185 -2.91 -0.82 9.37
N ILE A 186 -2.83 -0.65 10.69
CA ILE A 186 -1.54 -0.73 11.42
C ILE A 186 -0.98 -2.16 11.48
N GLN A 187 -1.84 -3.18 11.42
CA GLN A 187 -1.44 -4.59 11.42
C GLN A 187 -1.00 -5.09 10.04
N SER A 188 -1.10 -4.27 8.99
CA SER A 188 -0.65 -4.62 7.64
C SER A 188 0.82 -5.08 7.57
N ILE A 189 1.66 -4.55 8.45
CA ILE A 189 3.09 -4.88 8.53
C ILE A 189 3.42 -5.91 9.63
N LEU A 190 2.41 -6.46 10.31
CA LEU A 190 2.64 -7.49 11.33
C LEU A 190 3.04 -8.81 10.66
N ALA A 191 4.33 -9.00 10.45
CA ALA A 191 4.88 -10.16 9.76
C ALA A 191 6.14 -10.69 10.45
N GLY A 192 6.74 -11.73 9.87
CA GLY A 192 8.07 -12.23 10.27
C GLY A 192 9.16 -11.69 9.36
N ASP A 193 10.40 -11.66 9.85
CA ASP A 193 11.55 -11.01 9.20
C ASP A 193 11.77 -11.47 7.76
N ILE A 194 11.56 -12.76 7.45
CA ILE A 194 11.73 -13.30 6.09
C ILE A 194 10.65 -12.75 5.15
N GLN A 195 9.39 -12.70 5.59
CA GLN A 195 8.31 -12.11 4.80
C GLN A 195 8.57 -10.62 4.58
N GLU A 196 9.01 -9.90 5.60
CA GLU A 196 9.36 -8.48 5.50
C GLU A 196 10.47 -8.24 4.47
N ILE A 197 11.55 -9.02 4.48
CA ILE A 197 12.62 -8.90 3.48
C ILE A 197 12.08 -9.13 2.06
N ILE A 198 11.25 -10.17 1.88
CA ILE A 198 10.68 -10.49 0.57
C ILE A 198 9.77 -9.35 0.07
N GLU A 199 8.85 -8.87 0.90
CA GLU A 199 7.85 -7.87 0.52
C GLU A 199 8.39 -6.45 0.40
N ILE A 200 9.36 -6.08 1.23
CA ILE A 200 9.88 -4.70 1.29
C ILE A 200 11.04 -4.51 0.31
N VAL A 201 11.83 -5.56 0.05
CA VAL A 201 13.05 -5.46 -0.75
C VAL A 201 12.94 -6.24 -2.06
N LEU A 202 12.73 -7.56 -2.00
CA LEU A 202 12.86 -8.42 -3.18
C LEU A 202 11.74 -8.20 -4.20
N ILE A 203 10.50 -8.07 -3.74
CA ILE A 203 9.34 -7.83 -4.60
C ILE A 203 9.44 -6.46 -5.31
N PRO A 204 9.70 -5.34 -4.61
CA PRO A 204 9.93 -4.05 -5.26
C PRO A 204 11.14 -4.06 -6.20
N LEU A 205 12.23 -4.77 -5.85
CA LEU A 205 13.37 -4.96 -6.74
C LEU A 205 12.95 -5.65 -8.04
N GLY A 206 12.24 -6.78 -7.96
CA GLY A 206 11.73 -7.49 -9.14
C GLY A 206 10.85 -6.61 -10.03
N ALA A 207 9.92 -5.87 -9.43
CA ALA A 207 9.06 -4.93 -10.15
C ALA A 207 9.87 -3.87 -10.92
N SER A 208 10.97 -3.41 -10.32
CA SER A 208 11.80 -2.32 -10.85
C SER A 208 12.77 -2.78 -11.94
N LEU A 209 13.10 -4.07 -11.98
CA LEU A 209 13.77 -4.70 -13.11
C LEU A 209 12.86 -4.77 -14.35
N VAL A 210 11.54 -4.87 -14.14
CA VAL A 210 10.55 -4.88 -15.23
C VAL A 210 10.18 -3.47 -15.68
N MET A 211 9.87 -2.58 -14.73
CA MET A 211 9.44 -1.21 -14.96
C MET A 211 10.26 -0.24 -14.11
N PRO A 212 11.43 0.23 -14.57
CA PRO A 212 12.23 1.18 -13.80
C PRO A 212 11.50 2.52 -13.62
N LEU A 213 11.56 3.04 -12.39
CA LEU A 213 11.06 4.37 -12.01
C LEU A 213 12.25 5.24 -11.60
N SER A 214 12.15 6.55 -11.78
CA SER A 214 13.10 7.48 -11.16
C SER A 214 12.90 7.50 -9.63
N ALA A 215 13.84 8.07 -8.88
CA ALA A 215 13.69 8.23 -7.43
C ALA A 215 12.42 9.00 -7.02
N HIS A 216 12.03 10.02 -7.80
CA HIS A 216 10.85 10.83 -7.53
C HIS A 216 9.55 10.11 -7.93
N GLU A 217 9.56 9.32 -9.01
CA GLU A 217 8.42 8.46 -9.35
C GLU A 217 8.27 7.32 -8.35
N PHE A 218 9.37 6.77 -7.84
CA PHE A 218 9.39 5.78 -6.77
C PHE A 218 8.78 6.31 -5.47
N TRP A 219 9.10 7.55 -5.09
CA TRP A 219 8.46 8.22 -3.96
C TRP A 219 6.94 8.19 -4.09
N ILE A 220 6.41 8.61 -5.25
CA ILE A 220 4.97 8.60 -5.53
C ILE A 220 4.43 7.15 -5.48
N ALA A 221 5.12 6.21 -6.14
CA ALA A 221 4.70 4.81 -6.21
C ALA A 221 4.62 4.15 -4.84
N GLN A 222 5.59 4.39 -3.95
CA GLN A 222 5.62 3.82 -2.60
C GLN A 222 4.50 4.39 -1.72
N CYS A 223 4.18 5.69 -1.85
CA CYS A 223 3.04 6.28 -1.15
C CYS A 223 1.71 5.67 -1.62
N VAL A 224 1.54 5.46 -2.93
CA VAL A 224 0.34 4.80 -3.49
C VAL A 224 0.26 3.34 -3.06
N LEU A 225 1.38 2.62 -3.12
CA LEU A 225 1.47 1.23 -2.66
C LEU A 225 1.06 1.13 -1.19
N MET A 226 1.65 1.95 -0.32
CA MET A 226 1.34 1.99 1.11
C MET A 226 -0.14 2.31 1.36
N TYR A 227 -0.70 3.25 0.60
CA TYR A 227 -2.12 3.56 0.65
C TYR A 227 -2.99 2.33 0.36
N VAL A 228 -2.71 1.60 -0.72
CA VAL A 228 -3.50 0.43 -1.13
C VAL A 228 -3.32 -0.74 -0.15
N GLU A 229 -2.10 -0.96 0.33
CA GLU A 229 -1.81 -1.98 1.35
C GLU A 229 -2.56 -1.68 2.65
N GLY A 230 -2.49 -0.45 3.16
CA GLY A 230 -3.25 -0.04 4.35
C GLY A 230 -4.76 -0.13 4.14
N MET A 231 -5.25 0.31 2.97
CA MET A 231 -6.66 0.26 2.59
C MET A 231 -7.20 -1.18 2.60
N GLY A 232 -6.47 -2.13 2.02
CA GLY A 232 -6.84 -3.55 2.01
C GLY A 232 -6.93 -4.19 3.39
N HIS A 233 -6.10 -3.74 4.35
CA HIS A 233 -6.14 -4.21 5.74
C HIS A 233 -7.10 -3.44 6.64
N SER A 234 -7.78 -2.41 6.12
CA SER A 234 -8.72 -1.64 6.94
C SER A 234 -10.00 -2.42 7.26
N GLY A 235 -10.40 -3.33 6.38
CA GLY A 235 -11.70 -3.98 6.44
C GLY A 235 -12.89 -3.01 6.35
N THR A 236 -12.68 -1.75 5.96
CA THR A 236 -13.72 -0.72 5.89
C THR A 236 -14.86 -1.18 4.96
N ARG A 237 -16.10 -1.07 5.43
CA ARG A 237 -17.30 -1.57 4.74
C ARG A 237 -17.75 -0.67 3.58
N VAL A 238 -16.93 -0.60 2.53
CA VAL A 238 -17.11 0.30 1.39
C VAL A 238 -16.63 -0.40 0.11
N TYR A 239 -17.34 -0.21 -1.00
CA TYR A 239 -16.78 -0.52 -2.32
C TYR A 239 -15.74 0.54 -2.68
N TRP A 240 -14.47 0.23 -2.40
CA TRP A 240 -13.34 1.13 -2.54
C TRP A 240 -12.25 0.45 -3.36
N THR A 241 -12.06 0.92 -4.59
CA THR A 241 -11.09 0.35 -5.54
C THR A 241 -9.77 1.12 -5.53
N HIS A 242 -8.70 0.46 -5.99
CA HIS A 242 -7.39 1.07 -6.21
C HIS A 242 -7.46 2.41 -6.98
N PRO A 243 -6.84 3.50 -6.49
CA PRO A 243 -7.02 4.85 -7.05
C PRO A 243 -6.39 5.06 -8.44
N ILE A 244 -5.27 4.39 -8.75
CA ILE A 244 -4.62 4.47 -10.07
C ILE A 244 -5.20 3.46 -11.07
N ILE A 245 -5.08 2.16 -10.79
CA ILE A 245 -5.39 1.10 -11.77
C ILE A 245 -6.83 0.56 -11.68
N GLY A 246 -7.58 0.87 -10.62
CA GLY A 246 -8.88 0.25 -10.36
C GLY A 246 -9.92 0.49 -11.46
N GLU A 247 -10.07 1.73 -11.94
CA GLU A 247 -11.04 2.06 -13.00
C GLU A 247 -10.69 1.42 -14.34
N VAL A 248 -9.39 1.28 -14.66
CA VAL A 248 -8.92 0.65 -15.89
C VAL A 248 -9.14 -0.87 -15.86
N LEU A 249 -9.01 -1.49 -14.70
CA LEU A 249 -9.15 -2.94 -14.52
C LEU A 249 -10.60 -3.39 -14.29
N ARG A 250 -11.49 -2.49 -13.87
CA ARG A 250 -12.89 -2.79 -13.55
C ARG A 250 -13.68 -3.38 -14.72
N PRO A 251 -13.59 -2.89 -15.97
CA PRO A 251 -14.28 -3.50 -17.11
C PRO A 251 -13.93 -4.98 -17.33
N PHE A 252 -12.74 -5.40 -16.88
CA PHE A 252 -12.26 -6.77 -16.97
C PHE A 252 -12.54 -7.60 -15.71
N LYS A 253 -13.21 -7.02 -14.71
CA LYS A 253 -13.43 -7.59 -13.37
C LYS A 253 -12.10 -8.01 -12.71
N MET A 254 -11.06 -7.20 -12.90
CA MET A 254 -9.71 -7.38 -12.36
C MET A 254 -9.34 -6.32 -11.31
N GLU A 255 -10.26 -5.41 -11.00
CA GLU A 255 -10.07 -4.41 -9.94
C GLU A 255 -10.09 -5.07 -8.56
N ILE A 256 -9.15 -4.70 -7.70
CA ILE A 256 -9.17 -5.08 -6.29
C ILE A 256 -10.00 -4.07 -5.49
N THR A 257 -10.70 -4.56 -4.47
CA THR A 257 -11.37 -3.77 -3.43
C THR A 257 -10.96 -4.23 -2.04
N ILE A 258 -11.33 -3.46 -1.01
CA ILE A 258 -11.05 -3.79 0.40
C ILE A 258 -11.51 -5.19 0.77
N GLU A 259 -12.72 -5.59 0.34
CA GLU A 259 -13.28 -6.88 0.72
C GLU A 259 -12.47 -8.06 0.18
N ASP A 260 -11.80 -7.92 -0.97
CA ASP A 260 -11.02 -9.02 -1.54
C ASP A 260 -9.90 -9.46 -0.58
N HIS A 261 -9.19 -8.50 0.02
CA HIS A 261 -8.12 -8.77 0.99
C HIS A 261 -8.64 -9.07 2.40
N ASP A 262 -9.76 -8.45 2.80
CA ASP A 262 -10.42 -8.76 4.07
C ASP A 262 -10.92 -10.23 4.09
N LEU A 263 -11.54 -10.72 3.01
CA LEU A 263 -11.92 -12.13 2.85
C LEU A 263 -10.71 -13.07 2.88
N HIS A 264 -9.61 -12.66 2.24
CA HIS A 264 -8.37 -13.39 2.25
C HIS A 264 -7.85 -13.61 3.69
N HIS A 265 -7.82 -12.56 4.52
CA HIS A 265 -7.47 -12.68 5.94
C HIS A 265 -8.43 -13.54 6.74
N ARG A 266 -9.75 -13.35 6.56
CA ARG A 266 -10.80 -14.10 7.25
C ARG A 266 -10.64 -15.61 7.03
N LEU A 267 -10.39 -16.02 5.79
CA LEU A 267 -10.23 -17.43 5.41
C LEU A 267 -8.83 -18.00 5.71
N GLY A 268 -7.84 -17.14 5.97
CA GLY A 268 -6.49 -17.54 6.37
C GLY A 268 -5.80 -18.42 5.33
N LYS A 269 -5.28 -19.58 5.76
CA LYS A 269 -4.52 -20.49 4.86
C LYS A 269 -5.32 -20.89 3.62
N SER A 270 -6.62 -21.09 3.77
CA SER A 270 -7.54 -21.46 2.68
C SER A 270 -8.07 -20.24 1.90
N GLY A 271 -7.57 -19.04 2.20
CA GLY A 271 -7.92 -17.81 1.51
C GLY A 271 -7.53 -17.83 0.04
N LYS A 272 -8.29 -17.06 -0.73
CA LYS A 272 -8.12 -16.75 -2.16
C LYS A 272 -7.72 -15.28 -2.29
N ASN A 273 -7.74 -14.69 -3.49
CA ASN A 273 -7.35 -13.29 -3.75
C ASN A 273 -5.91 -13.00 -3.29
N TYR A 274 -4.94 -13.63 -3.94
CA TYR A 274 -3.52 -13.49 -3.57
C TYR A 274 -2.88 -12.19 -4.07
N GLY A 275 -3.52 -11.44 -4.97
CA GLY A 275 -3.06 -10.13 -5.39
C GLY A 275 -3.24 -9.07 -4.28
N LYS A 276 -2.38 -8.05 -4.30
CA LYS A 276 -2.37 -6.93 -3.34
C LYS A 276 -2.73 -5.60 -3.98
N GLN A 277 -2.49 -5.45 -5.28
CA GLN A 277 -2.77 -4.23 -6.05
C GLN A 277 -3.88 -4.44 -7.09
N SER A 278 -4.07 -5.67 -7.54
CA SER A 278 -5.07 -6.03 -8.54
C SER A 278 -5.57 -7.47 -8.33
N ARG A 279 -6.60 -7.86 -9.10
CA ARG A 279 -7.01 -9.27 -9.27
C ARG A 279 -6.61 -9.83 -10.63
N ILE A 280 -5.65 -9.21 -11.33
CA ILE A 280 -5.22 -9.67 -12.67
C ILE A 280 -4.77 -11.13 -12.60
N PHE A 281 -3.81 -11.42 -11.72
CA PHE A 281 -3.24 -12.76 -11.59
C PHE A 281 -4.21 -13.73 -10.94
N ASP A 282 -5.03 -13.26 -9.98
CA ASP A 282 -6.12 -14.08 -9.45
C ASP A 282 -7.09 -14.53 -10.53
N ARG A 283 -7.41 -13.66 -11.49
CA ARG A 283 -8.29 -14.00 -12.61
C ARG A 283 -7.61 -14.96 -13.58
N ILE A 284 -6.35 -14.72 -13.94
CA ILE A 284 -5.58 -15.58 -14.86
C ILE A 284 -5.48 -17.01 -14.30
N PHE A 285 -5.29 -17.15 -12.99
CA PHE A 285 -5.05 -18.43 -12.35
C PHE A 285 -6.24 -18.99 -11.56
N ASN A 286 -7.43 -18.39 -11.72
CA ASN A 286 -8.68 -18.81 -11.10
C ASN A 286 -8.63 -18.90 -9.55
N THR A 287 -8.01 -17.90 -8.91
CA THR A 287 -7.92 -17.77 -7.45
C THR A 287 -8.74 -16.62 -6.90
N ILE A 288 -9.76 -16.12 -7.63
CA ILE A 288 -10.72 -15.13 -7.11
C ILE A 288 -11.74 -15.80 -6.17
N SER A 289 -12.05 -15.16 -5.04
CA SER A 289 -13.27 -15.44 -4.26
C SER A 289 -14.40 -14.48 -4.63
N GLU A 290 -15.63 -14.93 -4.46
CA GLU A 290 -16.78 -14.03 -4.53
C GLU A 290 -16.80 -13.08 -3.34
N ARG A 291 -17.17 -11.82 -3.61
CA ARG A 291 -17.41 -10.78 -2.60
C ARG A 291 -18.73 -11.06 -1.90
N ILE A 292 -18.82 -10.84 -0.58
CA ILE A 292 -20.02 -11.15 0.22
C ILE A 292 -20.88 -9.89 0.34
N GLU A 293 -20.29 -8.78 0.77
CA GLU A 293 -21.00 -7.53 1.06
C GLU A 293 -20.72 -6.46 0.00
N GLY A 294 -19.46 -6.33 -0.45
CA GLY A 294 -18.95 -5.33 -1.39
C GLY A 294 -19.26 -5.63 -2.85
N ILE A 295 -20.47 -6.09 -3.15
CA ILE A 295 -20.93 -6.30 -4.53
C ILE A 295 -21.39 -4.95 -5.10
N GLU A 296 -20.86 -4.56 -6.25
CA GLU A 296 -21.42 -3.45 -7.03
C GLU A 296 -22.78 -3.91 -7.59
N LYS A 297 -23.87 -3.43 -6.99
CA LYS A 297 -25.23 -3.62 -7.51
C LYS A 297 -25.54 -2.60 -8.60
#